data_AF-A0A1W7HCX8-F1
#
_entry.id   AF-A0A1W7HCX8-F1
#
_cell.length_a   1.000
_cell.length_b   1.000
_cell.length_c   1.000
_cell.angle_alpha   90.00
_cell.angle_beta   90.00
_cell.angle_gamma   90.00
#
_symmetry.space_group_name_H-M   'P 1'
#
loop_
_entity.id
_entity.type
_entity.pdbx_description
1 polymer ?
#
loop_
_entity_poly.entity_id
_entity_poly.type
_entity_poly.pdbx_seq_one_letter_code
_entity_poly.pdbx_strand_id
1 'polypeptide(L)'
;MGSFPNIRLQLPLVAFLLELLMIILFGVFVRYDDESDASKPDALTGNSTFLYRYASFQDVHVMVFVGFGFLMTFLHRYGFSAVGFNFLIASFSIQWATLMQGWFHHFKDGKILVGVESLINADFCAASVLIAFGAVLGRTSPVQLLIMAFFQVMLFSVNEYILLNLLEVIDAGGSMTIHCFGGFYGLAVSRVLYRPGLKKSHQKASSVYHSDIFAMIGTLFLWMYWPSFNSAISERGVNQTRAIINTYYALASCTVTTCILSSLVDERGRINMVHLQNSTLAGAVAVGTAAEMMLTPYGSIIVGLILGTLSTLGYKFITPALEKYLHVQDTCGIHNLHAFPGFCGGIIGAITAAAASEATYGSRLHHTFPSLDKHPGRSLGGFQMAGAVVSLCMGLVGGTLVGIVLKIPIWGATNDEDCYEDKAYWEVPEEEVTLIHTVTRKEQAKEETAVYELEPQIPA
;
A
#
# COMPACT_ATOMS: atom_id res chain seq x y z
N MET A 1 15.70 20.19 -23.22
CA MET A 1 15.53 19.68 -21.84
C MET A 1 14.64 20.69 -21.14
N GLY A 2 13.42 20.29 -20.77
CA GLY A 2 12.54 21.15 -19.95
C GLY A 2 13.20 21.40 -18.60
N SER A 3 12.98 22.58 -18.03
CA SER A 3 13.40 22.85 -16.65
C SER A 3 12.53 22.03 -15.70
N PHE A 4 13.14 21.20 -14.85
CA PHE A 4 12.44 20.53 -13.75
C PHE A 4 11.74 21.54 -12.82
N PRO A 5 10.65 21.13 -12.14
CA PRO A 5 9.96 22.02 -11.20
C PRO A 5 10.88 22.40 -10.03
N ASN A 6 10.85 23.69 -9.65
CA ASN A 6 11.58 24.18 -8.48
C ASN A 6 10.67 24.19 -7.24
N ILE A 7 10.82 23.17 -6.40
CA ILE A 7 10.02 22.99 -5.17
C ILE A 7 10.75 23.48 -3.90
N ARG A 8 11.85 24.25 -4.03
CA ARG A 8 12.72 24.68 -2.91
C ARG A 8 11.97 25.40 -1.79
N LEU A 9 10.89 26.11 -2.11
CA LEU A 9 10.05 26.78 -1.11
C LEU A 9 8.78 25.97 -0.78
N GLN A 10 8.15 25.36 -1.79
CA GLN A 10 6.86 24.69 -1.66
C GLN A 10 6.93 23.48 -0.74
N LEU A 11 7.89 22.57 -0.95
CA LEU A 11 8.00 21.35 -0.16
C LEU A 11 8.36 21.65 1.31
N PRO A 12 9.42 22.43 1.61
CA PRO A 12 9.74 22.74 3.00
C PRO A 12 8.62 23.49 3.71
N LEU A 13 7.96 24.45 3.05
CA LEU A 13 6.87 25.20 3.67
C LEU A 13 5.68 24.30 4.03
N VAL A 14 5.21 23.47 3.09
CA VAL A 14 4.07 22.57 3.35
C VAL A 14 4.43 21.55 4.43
N ALA A 15 5.60 20.91 4.33
CA ALA A 15 6.04 19.95 5.33
C ALA A 15 6.18 20.59 6.72
N PHE A 16 6.79 21.79 6.80
CA PHE A 16 6.93 22.52 8.06
C PHE A 16 5.60 22.90 8.68
N LEU A 17 4.64 23.38 7.88
CA LEU A 17 3.31 23.76 8.38
C LEU A 17 2.52 22.54 8.88
N LEU A 18 2.62 21.40 8.18
CA LEU A 18 2.00 20.15 8.60
C LEU A 18 2.64 19.63 9.89
N GLU A 19 3.96 19.65 10.01
CA GLU A 19 4.67 19.20 11.21
C GLU A 19 4.39 20.14 12.41
N LEU A 20 4.37 21.46 12.19
CA LEU A 20 3.97 22.42 13.21
C LEU A 20 2.53 22.18 13.70
N LEU A 21 1.62 21.86 12.78
CA LEU A 21 0.26 21.45 13.13
C LEU A 21 0.27 20.17 13.98
N MET A 22 1.10 19.17 13.64
CA MET A 22 1.21 17.93 14.42
C MET A 22 1.70 18.23 15.84
N ILE A 23 2.77 19.02 15.98
CA ILE A 23 3.31 19.42 17.30
C ILE A 23 2.24 20.09 18.17
N ILE A 24 1.50 21.05 17.60
CA ILE A 24 0.44 21.76 18.33
C ILE A 24 -0.66 20.78 18.76
N LEU A 25 -1.17 19.97 17.84
CA LEU A 25 -2.28 19.06 18.12
C LEU A 25 -1.88 17.93 19.08
N PHE A 26 -0.67 17.37 18.97
CA PHE A 26 -0.14 16.40 19.92
C PHE A 26 0.00 17.02 21.32
N GLY A 27 0.58 18.22 21.43
CA GLY A 27 0.70 18.93 22.71
C GLY A 27 -0.65 19.16 23.38
N VAL A 28 -1.67 19.52 22.59
CA VAL A 28 -3.03 19.75 23.08
C VAL A 28 -3.73 18.44 23.46
N PHE A 29 -3.74 17.43 22.58
CA PHE A 29 -4.64 16.29 22.70
C PHE A 29 -3.99 14.97 23.16
N VAL A 30 -2.75 14.68 22.77
CA VAL A 30 -2.19 13.32 22.89
C VAL A 30 -1.49 13.10 24.23
N ARG A 31 -1.80 11.99 24.92
CA ARG A 31 -1.17 11.57 26.18
C ARG A 31 -0.84 10.08 26.13
N TYR A 32 0.07 9.65 26.99
CA TYR A 32 0.32 8.22 27.22
C TYR A 32 -0.93 7.54 27.78
N ASP A 33 -1.16 6.30 27.36
CA ASP A 33 -2.14 5.42 27.99
C ASP A 33 -1.70 4.99 29.40
N ASP A 34 -2.58 4.27 30.10
CA ASP A 34 -2.31 3.84 31.46
C ASP A 34 -1.15 2.81 31.55
N GLU A 35 -0.84 2.06 30.48
CA GLU A 35 0.32 1.14 30.44
C GLU A 35 1.65 1.90 30.27
N SER A 36 1.64 3.09 29.66
CA SER A 36 2.84 3.86 29.32
C SER A 36 3.07 5.09 30.24
N ASP A 37 2.07 5.50 31.02
CA ASP A 37 2.16 6.62 31.95
C ASP A 37 2.84 6.23 33.27
N ALA A 38 4.06 6.73 33.49
CA ALA A 38 4.87 6.46 34.68
C ALA A 38 4.24 6.92 36.01
N SER A 39 3.17 7.72 35.98
CA SER A 39 2.41 8.09 37.18
C SER A 39 1.40 7.01 37.60
N LYS A 40 1.13 6.03 36.73
CA LYS A 40 0.23 4.91 36.99
C LYS A 40 1.00 3.76 37.64
N PRO A 41 0.35 2.96 38.50
CA PRO A 41 0.99 1.80 39.08
C PRO A 41 1.38 0.83 37.97
N ASP A 42 2.60 0.28 38.05
CA ASP A 42 3.04 -0.74 37.09
C ASP A 42 1.97 -1.84 36.99
N ALA A 43 1.52 -2.10 35.77
CA ALA A 43 0.79 -3.31 35.46
C ALA A 43 1.76 -4.52 35.50
N LEU A 44 2.38 -4.79 36.66
CA LEU A 44 3.15 -6.01 36.96
C LEU A 44 2.28 -7.28 36.92
N THR A 45 0.98 -7.12 36.70
CA THR A 45 0.07 -8.22 36.41
C THR A 45 0.34 -8.76 35.01
N GLY A 46 0.39 -10.08 34.84
CA GLY A 46 0.60 -10.78 33.55
C GLY A 46 -0.48 -10.55 32.47
N ASN A 47 -1.20 -9.44 32.52
CA ASN A 47 -2.22 -8.98 31.60
C ASN A 47 -1.73 -7.87 30.63
N SER A 48 -0.48 -7.40 30.72
CA SER A 48 0.04 -6.42 29.75
C SER A 48 -0.05 -6.98 28.33
N THR A 49 -0.59 -6.15 27.44
CA THR A 49 -0.73 -6.51 26.02
C THR A 49 0.50 -6.16 25.19
N PHE A 50 1.46 -5.45 25.80
CA PHE A 50 2.65 -4.91 25.15
C PHE A 50 3.42 -5.95 24.36
N LEU A 51 3.89 -7.04 24.99
CA LEU A 51 4.83 -7.97 24.34
C LEU A 51 4.28 -8.57 23.03
N TYR A 52 2.99 -8.93 23.00
CA TYR A 52 2.41 -9.52 21.80
C TYR A 52 1.98 -8.48 20.77
N ARG A 53 1.42 -7.34 21.21
CA ARG A 53 1.02 -6.26 20.29
C ARG A 53 2.23 -5.58 19.66
N TYR A 54 3.33 -5.45 20.41
CA TYR A 54 4.57 -4.85 19.91
C TYR A 54 5.18 -5.67 18.78
N ALA A 55 5.16 -7.01 18.86
CA ALA A 55 5.60 -7.87 17.77
C ALA A 55 4.74 -7.68 16.51
N SER A 56 3.41 -7.68 16.65
CA SER A 56 2.51 -7.40 15.51
C SER A 56 2.71 -6.00 14.95
N PHE A 57 2.92 -4.99 15.80
CA PHE A 57 3.28 -3.64 15.39
C PHE A 57 4.55 -3.63 14.54
N GLN A 58 5.64 -4.26 14.99
CA GLN A 58 6.89 -4.29 14.24
C GLN A 58 6.71 -4.88 12.84
N ASP A 59 5.97 -5.98 12.73
CA ASP A 59 5.69 -6.63 11.45
C ASP A 59 4.91 -5.70 10.50
N VAL A 60 3.84 -5.05 10.99
CA VAL A 60 3.03 -4.09 10.22
C VAL A 60 3.87 -2.86 9.83
N HIS A 61 4.69 -2.36 10.75
CA HIS A 61 5.56 -1.21 10.51
C HIS A 61 6.60 -1.52 9.42
N VAL A 62 7.19 -2.71 9.42
CA VAL A 62 8.10 -3.14 8.34
C VAL A 62 7.36 -3.26 7.01
N MET A 63 6.11 -3.73 6.99
CA MET A 63 5.30 -3.74 5.77
C MET A 63 5.08 -2.32 5.20
N VAL A 64 4.82 -1.33 6.06
CA VAL A 64 4.63 0.08 5.66
C VAL A 64 5.90 0.70 5.08
N PHE A 65 7.04 0.59 5.79
CA PHE A 65 8.25 1.30 5.39
C PHE A 65 9.14 0.53 4.40
N VAL A 66 9.28 -0.78 4.56
CA VAL A 66 10.10 -1.63 3.68
C VAL A 66 9.24 -2.30 2.61
N GLY A 67 8.11 -2.90 3.02
CA GLY A 67 7.23 -3.65 2.12
C GLY A 67 6.75 -2.82 0.93
N PHE A 68 5.91 -1.81 1.20
CA PHE A 68 5.44 -0.88 0.17
C PHE A 68 6.59 -0.08 -0.46
N GLY A 69 7.49 0.45 0.38
CA GLY A 69 8.61 1.28 -0.06
C GLY A 69 9.45 0.63 -1.15
N PHE A 70 9.91 -0.61 -0.93
CA PHE A 70 10.69 -1.34 -1.92
C PHE A 70 9.83 -1.94 -3.03
N LEU A 71 8.59 -2.38 -2.79
CA LEU A 71 7.73 -2.91 -3.87
C LEU A 71 7.59 -1.90 -5.02
N MET A 72 7.52 -0.61 -4.69
CA MET A 72 7.39 0.48 -5.65
C MET A 72 8.71 0.86 -6.36
N THR A 73 9.86 0.31 -5.98
CA THR A 73 11.15 0.62 -6.63
C THR A 73 11.38 -0.14 -7.94
N PHE A 74 10.37 -0.85 -8.47
CA PHE A 74 10.48 -1.55 -9.75
C PHE A 74 10.78 -0.59 -10.91
N LEU A 75 10.36 0.68 -10.81
CA LEU A 75 10.65 1.75 -11.77
C LEU A 75 12.13 2.13 -11.77
N HIS A 76 12.84 1.79 -12.84
CA HIS A 76 14.31 1.87 -12.91
C HIS A 76 14.92 3.28 -12.75
N ARG A 77 14.14 4.35 -12.91
CA ARG A 77 14.58 5.75 -12.71
C ARG A 77 13.76 6.51 -11.67
N TYR A 78 13.01 5.80 -10.84
CA TYR A 78 12.15 6.38 -9.81
C TYR A 78 12.34 5.71 -8.44
N GLY A 79 13.50 5.08 -8.23
CA GLY A 79 13.80 4.32 -7.01
C GLY A 79 13.90 5.21 -5.78
N PHE A 80 14.52 6.39 -5.89
CA PHE A 80 14.67 7.33 -4.76
C PHE A 80 13.31 7.90 -4.38
N SER A 81 12.54 8.32 -5.37
CA SER A 81 11.19 8.86 -5.15
C SER A 81 10.23 7.79 -4.65
N ALA A 82 10.32 6.53 -5.11
CA ALA A 82 9.49 5.44 -4.61
C ALA A 82 9.70 5.24 -3.09
N VAL A 83 10.93 4.91 -2.67
CA VAL A 83 11.21 4.62 -1.24
C VAL A 83 11.20 5.89 -0.38
N GLY A 84 11.74 6.99 -0.89
CA GLY A 84 11.87 8.26 -0.16
C GLY A 84 10.54 8.98 0.02
N PHE A 85 9.66 9.01 -1.00
CA PHE A 85 8.33 9.59 -0.82
C PHE A 85 7.41 8.66 -0.04
N ASN A 86 7.55 7.33 -0.17
CA ASN A 86 6.91 6.39 0.75
C ASN A 86 7.25 6.71 2.20
N PHE A 87 8.55 6.89 2.49
CA PHE A 87 9.00 7.22 3.83
C PHE A 87 8.38 8.54 4.33
N LEU A 88 8.47 9.60 3.52
CA LEU A 88 7.90 10.91 3.85
C LEU A 88 6.40 10.85 4.19
N ILE A 89 5.59 10.25 3.31
CA ILE A 89 4.15 10.26 3.50
C ILE A 89 3.69 9.27 4.56
N ALA A 90 4.39 8.14 4.75
CA ALA A 90 4.11 7.22 5.85
C ALA A 90 4.40 7.89 7.20
N SER A 91 5.57 8.53 7.36
CA SER A 91 5.94 9.25 8.59
C SER A 91 4.98 10.38 8.94
N PHE A 92 4.46 11.10 7.94
CA PHE A 92 3.40 12.07 8.16
C PHE A 92 2.06 11.40 8.52
N SER A 93 1.68 10.35 7.78
CA SER A 93 0.38 9.69 7.94
C SER A 93 0.21 9.06 9.31
N ILE A 94 1.24 8.44 9.89
CA ILE A 94 1.13 7.80 11.22
C ILE A 94 0.86 8.83 12.33
N GLN A 95 1.46 10.02 12.25
CA GLN A 95 1.19 11.11 13.19
C GLN A 95 -0.25 11.61 13.03
N TRP A 96 -0.65 11.86 11.79
CA TRP A 96 -1.97 12.40 11.50
C TRP A 96 -3.10 11.40 11.80
N ALA A 97 -2.87 10.12 11.53
CA ALA A 97 -3.79 9.03 11.81
C ALA A 97 -3.98 8.83 13.33
N THR A 98 -2.90 8.96 14.12
CA THR A 98 -2.99 8.92 15.59
C THR A 98 -3.98 9.96 16.13
N LEU A 99 -4.00 11.16 15.55
CA LEU A 99 -4.97 12.20 15.91
C LEU A 99 -6.37 11.88 15.37
N MET A 100 -6.49 11.59 14.06
CA MET A 100 -7.77 11.38 13.40
C MET A 100 -8.54 10.18 13.95
N GLN A 101 -7.89 9.01 14.05
CA GLN A 101 -8.47 7.82 14.66
C GLN A 101 -8.63 8.03 16.18
N GLY A 102 -7.68 8.73 16.82
CA GLY A 102 -7.76 9.06 18.23
C GLY A 102 -9.02 9.82 18.62
N TRP A 103 -9.46 10.80 17.81
CA TRP A 103 -10.70 11.53 18.04
C TRP A 103 -11.97 10.66 17.95
N PHE A 104 -11.97 9.60 17.15
CA PHE A 104 -13.11 8.69 17.01
C PHE A 104 -13.13 7.56 18.04
N HIS A 105 -11.96 7.02 18.40
CA HIS A 105 -11.87 5.75 19.14
C HIS A 105 -11.25 5.88 20.53
N HIS A 106 -10.38 6.86 20.77
CA HIS A 106 -9.57 6.96 22.00
C HIS A 106 -9.71 8.30 22.73
N PHE A 107 -10.75 9.08 22.40
CA PHE A 107 -10.96 10.40 22.96
C PHE A 107 -11.70 10.33 24.30
N LYS A 108 -10.97 10.53 25.39
CA LYS A 108 -11.49 10.48 26.76
C LYS A 108 -11.03 11.72 27.53
N ASP A 109 -11.97 12.37 28.22
CA ASP A 109 -11.71 13.56 29.05
C ASP A 109 -10.96 14.68 28.30
N GLY A 110 -11.24 14.83 27.00
CA GLY A 110 -10.61 15.82 26.14
C GLY A 110 -9.19 15.45 25.67
N LYS A 111 -8.74 14.20 25.88
CA LYS A 111 -7.42 13.69 25.50
C LYS A 111 -7.51 12.40 24.67
N ILE A 112 -6.51 12.17 23.85
CA ILE A 112 -6.28 10.93 23.09
C ILE A 112 -5.20 10.13 23.84
N LEU A 113 -5.56 8.96 24.35
CA LEU A 113 -4.63 8.07 25.02
C LEU A 113 -3.99 7.13 24.00
N VAL A 114 -2.66 7.17 23.89
CA VAL A 114 -1.91 6.43 22.88
C VAL A 114 -1.13 5.29 23.52
N GLY A 115 -1.33 4.10 22.96
CA GLY A 115 -0.57 2.88 23.24
C GLY A 115 -0.16 2.16 21.95
N VAL A 116 0.37 0.93 22.09
CA VAL A 116 0.86 0.15 20.93
C VAL A 116 -0.26 -0.16 19.93
N GLU A 117 -1.48 -0.41 20.39
CA GLU A 117 -2.64 -0.60 19.50
C GLU A 117 -2.95 0.65 18.65
N SER A 118 -2.79 1.85 19.22
CA SER A 118 -2.93 3.09 18.46
C SER A 118 -1.90 3.19 17.33
N LEU A 119 -0.66 2.72 17.57
CA LEU A 119 0.40 2.69 16.56
C LEU A 119 0.08 1.72 15.42
N ILE A 120 -0.41 0.52 15.73
CA ILE A 120 -0.84 -0.47 14.72
C ILE A 120 -1.92 0.12 13.81
N ASN A 121 -2.95 0.75 14.40
CA ASN A 121 -4.04 1.35 13.65
C ASN A 121 -3.57 2.53 12.78
N ALA A 122 -2.62 3.33 13.29
CA ALA A 122 -2.01 4.41 12.53
C ALA A 122 -1.23 3.88 11.30
N ASP A 123 -0.50 2.77 11.46
CA ASP A 123 0.19 2.10 10.36
C ASP A 123 -0.80 1.48 9.34
N PHE A 124 -1.94 0.93 9.78
CA PHE A 124 -3.01 0.49 8.86
C PHE A 124 -3.58 1.65 8.03
N CYS A 125 -3.83 2.79 8.66
CA CYS A 125 -4.25 3.99 7.96
C CYS A 125 -3.18 4.43 6.93
N ALA A 126 -1.91 4.46 7.33
CA ALA A 126 -0.80 4.78 6.45
C ALA A 126 -0.69 3.81 5.27
N ALA A 127 -0.89 2.50 5.49
CA ALA A 127 -0.91 1.51 4.42
C ALA A 127 -1.97 1.85 3.35
N SER A 128 -3.15 2.36 3.73
CA SER A 128 -4.15 2.80 2.75
C SER A 128 -3.65 3.96 1.86
N VAL A 129 -2.86 4.87 2.42
CA VAL A 129 -2.23 5.99 1.70
C VAL A 129 -1.17 5.47 0.73
N LEU A 130 -0.37 4.50 1.15
CA LEU A 130 0.67 3.89 0.31
C LEU A 130 0.07 3.07 -0.84
N ILE A 131 -1.07 2.43 -0.62
CA ILE A 131 -1.86 1.82 -1.71
C ILE A 131 -2.26 2.89 -2.72
N ALA A 132 -2.83 4.01 -2.29
CA ALA A 132 -3.23 5.09 -3.19
C ALA A 132 -2.03 5.71 -3.93
N PHE A 133 -0.89 5.83 -3.25
CA PHE A 133 0.37 6.28 -3.85
C PHE A 133 0.76 5.41 -5.05
N GLY A 134 0.59 4.09 -4.98
CA GLY A 134 0.87 3.18 -6.09
C GLY A 134 0.11 3.50 -7.39
N ALA A 135 -1.09 4.09 -7.34
CA ALA A 135 -1.78 4.52 -8.56
C ALA A 135 -1.14 5.77 -9.20
N VAL A 136 -0.61 6.69 -8.38
CA VAL A 136 -0.09 8.00 -8.82
C VAL A 136 1.45 8.10 -8.81
N LEU A 137 2.12 6.99 -8.49
CA LEU A 137 3.57 6.83 -8.48
C LEU A 137 4.17 7.32 -9.80
N GLY A 138 5.26 8.10 -9.71
CA GLY A 138 5.95 8.62 -10.89
C GLY A 138 5.30 9.83 -11.57
N ARG A 139 4.09 10.23 -11.18
CA ARG A 139 3.32 11.30 -11.87
C ARG A 139 2.92 12.47 -10.98
N THR A 140 3.27 12.40 -9.70
CA THR A 140 2.93 13.39 -8.67
C THR A 140 4.17 13.88 -7.94
N SER A 141 4.13 15.12 -7.46
CA SER A 141 5.20 15.72 -6.65
C SER A 141 5.09 15.29 -5.18
N PRO A 142 6.16 15.39 -4.38
CA PRO A 142 6.07 15.13 -2.93
C PRO A 142 5.08 16.06 -2.21
N VAL A 143 4.86 17.27 -2.72
CA VAL A 143 3.83 18.19 -2.19
C VAL A 143 2.43 17.64 -2.46
N GLN A 144 2.14 17.17 -3.67
CA GLN A 144 0.86 16.53 -3.97
C GLN A 144 0.62 15.31 -3.08
N LEU A 145 1.66 14.52 -2.81
CA LEU A 145 1.56 13.33 -1.97
C LEU A 145 1.26 13.68 -0.51
N LEU A 146 1.86 14.72 0.07
CA LEU A 146 1.53 15.19 1.42
C LEU A 146 0.07 15.69 1.51
N ILE A 147 -0.39 16.46 0.52
CA ILE A 147 -1.79 16.93 0.47
C ILE A 147 -2.75 15.75 0.28
N MET A 148 -2.41 14.78 -0.57
CA MET A 148 -3.18 13.56 -0.74
C MET A 148 -3.31 12.79 0.56
N ALA A 149 -2.19 12.58 1.27
CA ALA A 149 -2.14 11.88 2.55
C ALA A 149 -3.00 12.60 3.62
N PHE A 150 -2.90 13.93 3.71
CA PHE A 150 -3.67 14.72 4.69
C PHE A 150 -5.18 14.49 4.56
N PHE A 151 -5.71 14.58 3.34
CA PHE A 151 -7.14 14.35 3.10
C PHE A 151 -7.52 12.87 3.17
N GLN A 152 -6.67 11.98 2.67
CA GLN A 152 -6.97 10.55 2.69
C GLN A 152 -7.05 9.99 4.10
N VAL A 153 -6.14 10.38 5.01
CA VAL A 153 -6.18 9.96 6.42
C VAL A 153 -7.48 10.41 7.09
N MET A 154 -7.95 11.64 6.81
CA MET A 154 -9.24 12.09 7.35
C MET A 154 -10.41 11.23 6.86
N LEU A 155 -10.45 10.96 5.55
CA LEU A 155 -11.50 10.16 4.93
C LEU A 155 -11.43 8.68 5.35
N PHE A 156 -10.22 8.15 5.54
CA PHE A 156 -9.99 6.81 6.08
C PHE A 156 -10.60 6.70 7.47
N SER A 157 -10.29 7.60 8.39
CA SER A 157 -10.80 7.54 9.76
C SER A 157 -12.33 7.68 9.83
N VAL A 158 -12.93 8.51 8.97
CA VAL A 158 -14.39 8.59 8.85
C VAL A 158 -14.98 7.29 8.31
N ASN A 159 -14.38 6.71 7.26
CA ASN A 159 -14.83 5.45 6.68
C ASN A 159 -14.72 4.30 7.69
N GLU A 160 -13.58 4.19 8.37
CA GLU A 160 -13.32 3.23 9.44
C GLU A 160 -14.37 3.36 10.55
N TYR A 161 -14.63 4.57 11.05
CA TYR A 161 -15.65 4.80 12.07
C TYR A 161 -17.06 4.38 11.62
N ILE A 162 -17.44 4.71 10.37
CA ILE A 162 -18.74 4.29 9.82
C ILE A 162 -18.83 2.76 9.80
N LEU A 163 -17.80 2.08 9.29
CA LEU A 163 -17.80 0.64 9.16
C LEU A 163 -17.79 -0.05 10.54
N LEU A 164 -16.78 0.24 11.36
CA LEU A 164 -16.51 -0.53 12.57
C LEU A 164 -17.42 -0.15 13.74
N ASN A 165 -17.89 1.11 13.82
CA ASN A 165 -18.70 1.58 14.96
C ASN A 165 -20.17 1.76 14.62
N LEU A 166 -20.53 2.22 13.41
CA LEU A 166 -21.93 2.49 13.07
C LEU A 166 -22.60 1.29 12.39
N LEU A 167 -21.89 0.60 11.50
CA LEU A 167 -22.37 -0.62 10.85
C LEU A 167 -21.96 -1.89 11.59
N GLU A 168 -21.05 -1.78 12.56
CA GLU A 168 -20.51 -2.88 13.37
C GLU A 168 -20.02 -4.07 12.50
N VAL A 169 -19.38 -3.74 11.38
CA VAL A 169 -18.77 -4.73 10.49
C VAL A 169 -17.43 -5.19 11.06
N ILE A 170 -17.08 -6.42 10.76
CA ILE A 170 -15.78 -7.00 11.07
C ILE A 170 -14.86 -6.83 9.87
N ASP A 171 -13.66 -6.30 10.07
CA ASP A 171 -12.66 -6.17 9.01
C ASP A 171 -11.22 -6.16 9.55
N ALA A 172 -10.85 -7.19 10.34
CA ALA A 172 -9.58 -7.20 11.06
C ALA A 172 -8.32 -6.99 10.18
N GLY A 173 -8.30 -7.57 8.97
CA GLY A 173 -7.22 -7.35 8.00
C GLY A 173 -7.46 -6.23 6.99
N GLY A 174 -8.54 -5.46 7.14
CA GLY A 174 -8.77 -4.25 6.36
C GLY A 174 -9.01 -4.45 4.86
N SER A 175 -9.65 -5.56 4.43
CA SER A 175 -9.99 -5.71 3.00
C SER A 175 -10.90 -4.57 2.54
N MET A 176 -11.80 -4.10 3.39
CA MET A 176 -12.72 -2.99 3.12
C MET A 176 -12.13 -1.64 3.52
N THR A 177 -11.64 -1.49 4.76
CA THR A 177 -11.18 -0.20 5.31
C THR A 177 -9.85 0.25 4.71
N ILE A 178 -8.93 -0.66 4.42
CA ILE A 178 -7.58 -0.36 3.91
C ILE A 178 -7.53 -0.53 2.40
N HIS A 179 -7.77 -1.75 1.92
CA HIS A 179 -7.48 -2.12 0.53
C HIS A 179 -8.53 -1.65 -0.47
N CYS A 180 -9.81 -1.89 -0.19
CA CYS A 180 -10.90 -1.41 -1.04
C CYS A 180 -10.93 0.12 -1.07
N PHE A 181 -10.99 0.76 0.11
CA PHE A 181 -10.98 2.22 0.21
C PHE A 181 -9.74 2.85 -0.44
N GLY A 182 -8.53 2.48 -0.01
CA GLY A 182 -7.29 3.07 -0.51
C GLY A 182 -7.07 2.80 -2.01
N GLY A 183 -7.44 1.60 -2.47
CA GLY A 183 -7.39 1.22 -3.86
C GLY A 183 -8.29 2.08 -4.75
N PHE A 184 -9.59 2.15 -4.44
CA PHE A 184 -10.52 2.96 -5.24
C PHE A 184 -10.27 4.47 -5.09
N TYR A 185 -9.80 4.92 -3.94
CA TYR A 185 -9.35 6.30 -3.74
C TYR A 185 -8.18 6.66 -4.68
N GLY A 186 -7.12 5.85 -4.69
CA GLY A 186 -5.97 6.06 -5.57
C GLY A 186 -6.33 6.03 -7.06
N LEU A 187 -7.19 5.11 -7.47
CA LEU A 187 -7.68 5.03 -8.86
C LEU A 187 -8.49 6.26 -9.26
N ALA A 188 -9.35 6.76 -8.38
CA ALA A 188 -10.13 7.98 -8.63
C ALA A 188 -9.21 9.23 -8.73
N VAL A 189 -8.23 9.36 -7.83
CA VAL A 189 -7.22 10.43 -7.93
C VAL A 189 -6.46 10.32 -9.26
N SER A 190 -5.96 9.13 -9.59
CA SER A 190 -5.24 8.87 -10.84
C SER A 190 -6.06 9.24 -12.08
N ARG A 191 -7.37 8.95 -12.06
CA ARG A 191 -8.29 9.28 -13.15
C ARG A 191 -8.48 10.78 -13.33
N VAL A 192 -8.58 11.55 -12.25
CA VAL A 192 -8.71 13.01 -12.32
C VAL A 192 -7.41 13.65 -12.82
N LEU A 193 -6.28 13.10 -12.38
CA LEU A 193 -4.92 13.47 -12.79
C LEU A 193 -4.46 12.78 -14.08
N TYR A 194 -5.39 12.29 -14.92
CA TYR A 194 -5.04 11.66 -16.19
C TYR A 194 -4.15 12.57 -17.05
N ARG A 195 -3.03 12.02 -17.55
CA ARG A 195 -2.03 12.71 -18.36
C ARG A 195 -2.05 12.19 -19.81
N PRO A 196 -2.60 12.94 -20.77
CA PRO A 196 -2.72 12.50 -22.16
C PRO A 196 -1.39 12.17 -22.84
N GLY A 197 -0.29 12.84 -22.45
CA GLY A 197 1.04 12.61 -23.02
C GLY A 197 1.63 11.24 -22.69
N LEU A 198 1.07 10.54 -21.69
CA LEU A 198 1.56 9.22 -21.27
C LEU A 198 0.86 8.03 -21.95
N LYS A 199 -0.08 8.28 -22.87
CA LYS A 199 -0.96 7.25 -23.49
C LYS A 199 -0.24 6.11 -24.21
N LYS A 200 1.02 6.28 -24.62
CA LYS A 200 1.80 5.27 -25.38
C LYS A 200 2.79 4.47 -24.50
N SER A 201 2.51 4.35 -23.19
CA SER A 201 3.44 3.85 -22.18
C SER A 201 4.73 4.67 -22.15
N HIS A 202 4.96 5.38 -21.04
CA HIS A 202 6.15 6.21 -20.91
C HIS A 202 7.42 5.34 -20.94
N GLN A 203 8.46 5.73 -21.67
CA GLN A 203 9.71 4.95 -21.77
C GLN A 203 10.32 4.66 -20.39
N LYS A 204 10.19 5.62 -19.46
CA LYS A 204 10.68 5.50 -18.08
C LYS A 204 9.75 4.73 -17.13
N ALA A 205 8.51 4.42 -17.55
CA ALA A 205 7.57 3.59 -16.80
C ALA A 205 7.85 2.10 -17.05
N SER A 206 9.08 1.67 -16.77
CA SER A 206 9.57 0.31 -17.00
C SER A 206 10.54 -0.11 -15.90
N SER A 207 10.80 -1.41 -15.81
CA SER A 207 11.79 -1.99 -14.89
C SER A 207 13.05 -2.44 -15.62
N VAL A 208 14.10 -2.68 -14.84
CA VAL A 208 15.32 -3.36 -15.24
C VAL A 208 15.62 -4.45 -14.20
N TYR A 209 16.52 -5.37 -14.54
CA TYR A 209 16.77 -6.58 -13.73
C TYR A 209 16.99 -6.30 -12.23
N HIS A 210 17.83 -5.32 -11.89
CA HIS A 210 18.12 -4.99 -10.49
C HIS A 210 16.96 -4.26 -9.80
N SER A 211 16.21 -3.40 -10.51
CA SER A 211 15.06 -2.72 -9.91
C SER A 211 13.95 -3.71 -9.56
N ASP A 212 13.77 -4.75 -10.38
CA ASP A 212 12.85 -5.85 -10.09
C ASP A 212 13.29 -6.72 -8.91
N ILE A 213 14.59 -6.93 -8.72
CA ILE A 213 15.13 -7.61 -7.52
C ILE A 213 14.87 -6.77 -6.27
N PHE A 214 15.11 -5.45 -6.33
CA PHE A 214 14.77 -4.57 -5.21
C PHE A 214 13.27 -4.60 -4.90
N ALA A 215 12.40 -4.60 -5.91
CA ALA A 215 10.96 -4.72 -5.70
C ALA A 215 10.53 -6.06 -5.06
N MET A 216 11.28 -7.14 -5.31
CA MET A 216 11.05 -8.41 -4.61
C MET A 216 11.36 -8.34 -3.11
N ILE A 217 12.25 -7.47 -2.65
CA ILE A 217 12.45 -7.26 -1.22
C ILE A 217 11.13 -6.80 -0.58
N GLY A 218 10.51 -5.78 -1.17
CA GLY A 218 9.20 -5.29 -0.72
C GLY A 218 8.13 -6.39 -0.74
N THR A 219 8.06 -7.13 -1.86
CA THR A 219 7.13 -8.27 -2.02
C THR A 219 7.28 -9.29 -0.89
N LEU A 220 8.50 -9.71 -0.57
CA LEU A 220 8.76 -10.76 0.41
C LEU A 220 8.46 -10.29 1.84
N PHE A 221 8.78 -9.05 2.19
CA PHE A 221 8.43 -8.50 3.51
C PHE A 221 6.91 -8.36 3.68
N LEU A 222 6.20 -7.92 2.62
CA LEU A 222 4.73 -7.93 2.63
C LEU A 222 4.19 -9.35 2.80
N TRP A 223 4.68 -10.30 2.00
CA TRP A 223 4.22 -11.69 2.00
C TRP A 223 4.44 -12.37 3.36
N MET A 224 5.63 -12.24 3.95
CA MET A 224 5.98 -12.93 5.21
C MET A 224 5.24 -12.36 6.42
N TYR A 225 4.99 -11.05 6.46
CA TYR A 225 4.39 -10.37 7.60
C TYR A 225 2.87 -10.15 7.48
N TRP A 226 2.27 -10.45 6.34
CA TRP A 226 0.81 -10.36 6.18
C TRP A 226 -0.01 -11.16 7.18
N PRO A 227 0.40 -12.37 7.62
CA PRO A 227 -0.33 -13.07 8.68
C PRO A 227 -0.42 -12.26 9.98
N SER A 228 0.61 -11.49 10.32
CA SER A 228 0.58 -10.53 11.44
C SER A 228 -0.34 -9.35 11.11
N PHE A 229 -0.25 -8.80 9.90
CA PHE A 229 -1.15 -7.72 9.44
C PHE A 229 -2.63 -8.06 9.58
N ASN A 230 -3.05 -9.24 9.10
CA ASN A 230 -4.45 -9.66 9.15
C ASN A 230 -4.94 -10.10 10.55
N SER A 231 -4.05 -10.14 11.54
CA SER A 231 -4.36 -10.66 12.89
C SER A 231 -3.98 -9.72 14.03
N ALA A 232 -3.39 -8.56 13.73
CA ALA A 232 -2.81 -7.65 14.73
C ALA A 232 -3.87 -7.08 15.70
N ILE A 233 -5.09 -6.83 15.19
CA ILE A 233 -6.21 -6.28 15.96
C ILE A 233 -7.30 -7.32 16.26
N SER A 234 -7.11 -8.57 15.81
CA SER A 234 -8.02 -9.67 16.15
C SER A 234 -8.00 -9.98 17.64
N GLU A 235 -9.13 -10.46 18.16
CA GLU A 235 -9.20 -10.94 19.54
C GLU A 235 -8.13 -12.02 19.80
N ARG A 236 -7.37 -11.84 20.88
CA ARG A 236 -6.25 -12.72 21.25
C ARG A 236 -6.73 -14.16 21.43
N GLY A 237 -5.91 -15.10 20.95
CA GLY A 237 -6.20 -16.53 21.04
C GLY A 237 -6.79 -17.04 19.73
N VAL A 238 -8.02 -17.54 19.75
CA VAL A 238 -8.55 -18.37 18.66
C VAL A 238 -8.82 -17.59 17.37
N ASN A 239 -9.25 -16.33 17.45
CA ASN A 239 -9.50 -15.50 16.27
C ASN A 239 -8.19 -15.08 15.61
N GLN A 240 -7.25 -14.57 16.40
CA GLN A 240 -5.90 -14.25 15.95
C GLN A 240 -5.17 -15.44 15.30
N THR A 241 -5.17 -16.61 15.95
CA THR A 241 -4.53 -17.81 15.37
C THR A 241 -5.19 -18.23 14.05
N ARG A 242 -6.52 -18.13 13.96
CA ARG A 242 -7.25 -18.44 12.73
C ARG A 242 -6.91 -17.46 11.60
N ALA A 243 -6.81 -16.17 11.91
CA ALA A 243 -6.41 -15.14 10.95
C ALA A 243 -5.00 -15.38 10.38
N ILE A 244 -4.05 -15.76 11.23
CA ILE A 244 -2.68 -16.14 10.82
C ILE A 244 -2.73 -17.33 9.85
N ILE A 245 -3.40 -18.43 10.22
CA ILE A 245 -3.44 -19.67 9.44
C ILE A 245 -4.15 -19.46 8.10
N ASN A 246 -5.30 -18.78 8.10
CA ASN A 246 -6.05 -18.51 6.88
C ASN A 246 -5.24 -17.64 5.92
N THR A 247 -4.59 -16.59 6.42
CA THR A 247 -3.74 -15.70 5.61
C THR A 247 -2.54 -16.44 5.03
N TYR A 248 -1.86 -17.26 5.83
CA TYR A 248 -0.72 -18.06 5.39
C TYR A 248 -1.08 -18.99 4.21
N TYR A 249 -2.18 -19.74 4.32
CA TYR A 249 -2.58 -20.65 3.25
C TYR A 249 -3.14 -19.95 2.01
N ALA A 250 -3.83 -18.82 2.19
CA ALA A 250 -4.28 -18.00 1.07
C ALA A 250 -3.10 -17.46 0.27
N LEU A 251 -2.06 -16.95 0.94
CA LEU A 251 -0.82 -16.49 0.30
C LEU A 251 -0.12 -17.61 -0.46
N ALA A 252 0.08 -18.77 0.17
CA ALA A 252 0.76 -19.90 -0.46
C ALA A 252 0.05 -20.35 -1.75
N SER A 253 -1.28 -20.49 -1.71
CA SER A 253 -2.07 -20.84 -2.90
C SER A 253 -2.04 -19.74 -3.97
N CYS A 254 -2.11 -18.47 -3.54
CA CYS A 254 -2.06 -17.32 -4.43
C CYS A 254 -0.73 -17.23 -5.19
N THR A 255 0.39 -17.52 -4.52
CA THR A 255 1.73 -17.56 -5.13
C THR A 255 1.84 -18.63 -6.22
N VAL A 256 1.47 -19.88 -5.90
CA VAL A 256 1.52 -20.99 -6.87
C VAL A 256 0.64 -20.68 -8.07
N THR A 257 -0.58 -20.20 -7.82
CA THR A 257 -1.53 -19.86 -8.89
C THR A 257 -1.02 -18.72 -9.76
N THR A 258 -0.44 -17.68 -9.16
CA THR A 258 0.18 -16.58 -9.89
C THR A 258 1.28 -17.07 -10.84
N CYS A 259 2.17 -17.97 -10.39
CA CYS A 259 3.21 -18.54 -11.25
C CYS A 259 2.61 -19.33 -12.44
N ILE A 260 1.60 -20.15 -12.18
CA ILE A 260 0.90 -20.93 -13.22
C ILE A 260 0.29 -19.97 -14.25
N LEU A 261 -0.52 -19.00 -13.81
CA LEU A 261 -1.22 -18.11 -14.73
C LEU A 261 -0.26 -17.16 -15.45
N SER A 262 0.80 -16.70 -14.78
CA SER A 262 1.83 -15.85 -15.39
C SER A 262 2.53 -16.56 -16.54
N SER A 263 2.88 -17.84 -16.36
CA SER A 263 3.44 -18.70 -17.41
C SER A 263 2.42 -18.95 -18.54
N LEU A 264 1.17 -19.28 -18.21
CA LEU A 264 0.13 -19.57 -19.21
C LEU A 264 -0.21 -18.40 -20.14
N VAL A 265 -0.05 -17.15 -19.68
CA VAL A 265 -0.34 -15.95 -20.48
C VAL A 265 0.89 -15.34 -21.18
N ASP A 266 2.06 -15.96 -21.05
CA ASP A 266 3.27 -15.66 -21.85
C ASP A 266 3.40 -16.68 -22.98
N GLU A 267 3.71 -16.21 -24.18
CA GLU A 267 3.80 -17.05 -25.39
C GLU A 267 4.87 -18.16 -25.29
N ARG A 268 5.85 -18.02 -24.39
CA ARG A 268 6.95 -18.97 -24.18
C ARG A 268 6.92 -19.62 -22.80
N GLY A 269 5.84 -19.43 -22.03
CA GLY A 269 5.74 -20.00 -20.68
C GLY A 269 6.61 -19.32 -19.62
N ARG A 270 7.12 -18.10 -19.87
CA ARG A 270 7.97 -17.39 -18.90
C ARG A 270 7.14 -16.68 -17.84
N ILE A 271 7.73 -16.45 -16.67
CA ILE A 271 7.09 -15.73 -15.56
C ILE A 271 7.44 -14.25 -15.65
N ASN A 272 6.42 -13.38 -15.59
CA ASN A 272 6.59 -11.92 -15.49
C ASN A 272 6.80 -11.49 -14.03
N MET A 273 7.83 -10.67 -13.77
CA MET A 273 8.16 -10.16 -12.44
C MET A 273 7.07 -9.29 -11.84
N VAL A 274 6.34 -8.50 -12.63
CA VAL A 274 5.23 -7.68 -12.13
C VAL A 274 4.11 -8.55 -11.56
N HIS A 275 3.82 -9.69 -12.21
CA HIS A 275 2.85 -10.65 -11.68
C HIS A 275 3.35 -11.24 -10.36
N LEU A 276 4.63 -11.64 -10.30
CA LEU A 276 5.20 -12.27 -9.11
C LEU A 276 5.30 -11.31 -7.91
N GLN A 277 5.68 -10.06 -8.16
CA GLN A 277 5.83 -9.02 -7.14
C GLN A 277 4.49 -8.61 -6.53
N ASN A 278 3.40 -8.67 -7.30
CA ASN A 278 2.11 -8.12 -6.87
C ASN A 278 1.03 -9.18 -6.69
N SER A 279 0.74 -9.99 -7.71
CA SER A 279 -0.40 -10.93 -7.67
C SER A 279 -0.27 -12.01 -6.61
N THR A 280 0.94 -12.34 -6.17
CA THR A 280 1.20 -13.31 -5.10
C THR A 280 0.65 -12.85 -3.74
N LEU A 281 0.34 -11.56 -3.60
CA LEU A 281 -0.14 -10.91 -2.38
C LEU A 281 -1.68 -10.79 -2.35
N ALA A 282 -2.36 -10.95 -3.48
CA ALA A 282 -3.80 -10.69 -3.61
C ALA A 282 -4.68 -11.61 -2.74
N GLY A 283 -4.20 -12.83 -2.45
CA GLY A 283 -4.88 -13.76 -1.55
C GLY A 283 -4.99 -13.23 -0.12
N ALA A 284 -3.93 -12.59 0.40
CA ALA A 284 -3.95 -12.00 1.73
C ALA A 284 -4.88 -10.80 1.84
N VAL A 285 -4.89 -9.94 0.81
CA VAL A 285 -5.83 -8.81 0.71
C VAL A 285 -7.27 -9.29 0.80
N ALA A 286 -7.64 -10.33 0.04
CA ALA A 286 -9.01 -10.79 -0.02
C ALA A 286 -9.46 -11.61 1.19
N VAL A 287 -8.55 -12.25 1.93
CA VAL A 287 -8.95 -12.87 3.20
C VAL A 287 -9.01 -11.88 4.35
N GLY A 288 -8.46 -10.66 4.26
CA GLY A 288 -8.38 -9.71 5.38
C GLY A 288 -9.64 -9.61 6.26
N THR A 289 -10.82 -9.43 5.65
CA THR A 289 -12.11 -9.43 6.37
C THR A 289 -12.44 -10.78 6.99
N ALA A 290 -12.33 -11.86 6.22
CA ALA A 290 -12.75 -13.21 6.62
C ALA A 290 -11.65 -14.01 7.35
N ALA A 291 -10.46 -13.45 7.53
CA ALA A 291 -9.29 -14.14 8.05
C ALA A 291 -9.57 -14.65 9.46
N GLU A 292 -10.17 -13.79 10.29
CA GLU A 292 -10.60 -14.18 11.63
C GLU A 292 -11.99 -14.83 11.66
N MET A 293 -12.64 -15.07 10.53
CA MET A 293 -13.89 -15.85 10.46
C MET A 293 -13.59 -17.32 10.16
N MET A 294 -14.59 -18.20 10.27
CA MET A 294 -14.46 -19.63 9.93
C MET A 294 -14.54 -19.89 8.43
N LEU A 295 -13.58 -19.32 7.68
CA LEU A 295 -13.35 -19.62 6.27
C LEU A 295 -12.86 -21.07 6.04
N THR A 296 -12.24 -21.67 7.07
CA THR A 296 -11.44 -22.91 7.04
C THR A 296 -10.14 -22.78 6.23
N PRO A 297 -9.09 -23.59 6.52
CA PRO A 297 -7.88 -23.61 5.70
C PRO A 297 -8.15 -23.99 4.23
N TYR A 298 -9.13 -24.86 3.99
CA TYR A 298 -9.57 -25.22 2.64
C TYR A 298 -10.16 -24.02 1.90
N GLY A 299 -11.06 -23.26 2.53
CA GLY A 299 -11.61 -22.04 1.96
C GLY A 299 -10.53 -20.99 1.68
N SER A 300 -9.53 -20.87 2.55
CA SER A 300 -8.39 -19.97 2.36
C SER A 300 -7.57 -20.30 1.10
N ILE A 301 -7.33 -21.58 0.83
CA ILE A 301 -6.67 -22.02 -0.41
C ILE A 301 -7.52 -21.69 -1.63
N ILE A 302 -8.85 -21.88 -1.58
CA ILE A 302 -9.75 -21.50 -2.68
C ILE A 302 -9.66 -19.99 -2.96
N VAL A 303 -9.69 -19.16 -1.92
CA VAL A 303 -9.55 -17.70 -2.06
C VAL A 303 -8.20 -17.37 -2.70
N GLY A 304 -7.10 -17.97 -2.21
CA GLY A 304 -5.78 -17.78 -2.81
C GLY A 304 -5.73 -18.10 -4.32
N LEU A 305 -6.31 -19.23 -4.72
CA LEU A 305 -6.39 -19.64 -6.13
C LEU A 305 -7.21 -18.65 -6.97
N ILE A 306 -8.40 -18.28 -6.51
CA ILE A 306 -9.28 -17.36 -7.25
C ILE A 306 -8.59 -16.00 -7.41
N LEU A 307 -8.04 -15.44 -6.33
CA LEU A 307 -7.47 -14.11 -6.38
C LEU A 307 -6.08 -14.06 -7.04
N GLY A 308 -5.29 -15.13 -6.97
CA GLY A 308 -4.07 -15.25 -7.77
C GLY A 308 -4.37 -15.26 -9.27
N THR A 309 -5.47 -15.90 -9.65
CA THR A 309 -5.97 -15.89 -11.04
C THR A 309 -6.45 -14.50 -11.44
N LEU A 310 -7.37 -13.91 -10.67
CA LEU A 310 -7.99 -12.63 -11.00
C LEU A 310 -6.98 -11.48 -11.01
N SER A 311 -6.05 -11.44 -10.05
CA SER A 311 -4.99 -10.42 -10.04
C SER A 311 -4.07 -10.56 -11.25
N THR A 312 -3.60 -11.78 -11.56
CA THR A 312 -2.67 -12.01 -12.68
C THR A 312 -3.30 -11.67 -14.04
N LEU A 313 -4.55 -12.10 -14.26
CA LEU A 313 -5.31 -11.71 -15.45
C LEU A 313 -5.63 -10.20 -15.46
N GLY A 314 -5.82 -9.61 -14.29
CA GLY A 314 -5.99 -8.18 -14.08
C GLY A 314 -4.80 -7.37 -14.60
N TYR A 315 -3.58 -7.74 -14.21
CA TYR A 315 -2.36 -7.13 -14.74
C TYR A 315 -2.24 -7.29 -16.26
N LYS A 316 -2.48 -8.49 -16.78
CA LYS A 316 -2.34 -8.78 -18.21
C LYS A 316 -3.37 -8.07 -19.09
N PHE A 317 -4.63 -8.00 -18.66
CA PHE A 317 -5.75 -7.60 -19.53
C PHE A 317 -6.55 -6.40 -19.01
N ILE A 318 -6.77 -6.30 -17.70
CA ILE A 318 -7.62 -5.24 -17.12
C ILE A 318 -6.86 -3.93 -17.00
N THR A 319 -5.60 -3.92 -16.54
CA THR A 319 -4.79 -2.69 -16.43
C THR A 319 -4.68 -1.95 -17.77
N PRO A 320 -4.33 -2.63 -18.90
CA PRO A 320 -4.33 -1.97 -20.21
C PRO A 320 -5.73 -1.47 -20.63
N ALA A 321 -6.80 -2.19 -20.27
CA ALA A 321 -8.17 -1.80 -20.58
C ALA A 321 -8.61 -0.56 -19.79
N LEU A 322 -8.28 -0.47 -18.50
CA LEU A 322 -8.54 0.68 -17.64
C LEU A 322 -7.85 1.95 -18.19
N GLU A 323 -6.60 1.85 -18.61
CA GLU A 323 -5.88 2.97 -19.20
C GLU A 323 -6.49 3.39 -20.55
N LYS A 324 -6.74 2.41 -21.43
CA LYS A 324 -7.21 2.66 -22.80
C LYS A 324 -8.62 3.23 -22.86
N TYR A 325 -9.56 2.63 -22.09
CA TYR A 325 -10.99 2.91 -22.22
C TYR A 325 -11.53 3.81 -21.10
N LEU A 326 -10.96 3.72 -19.90
CA LEU A 326 -11.41 4.52 -18.75
C LEU A 326 -10.49 5.68 -18.39
N HIS A 327 -9.32 5.79 -19.03
CA HIS A 327 -8.31 6.81 -18.76
C HIS A 327 -7.79 6.78 -17.32
N VAL A 328 -7.65 5.58 -16.76
CA VAL A 328 -7.05 5.35 -15.44
C VAL A 328 -5.63 4.84 -15.61
N GLN A 329 -4.64 5.64 -15.22
CA GLN A 329 -3.22 5.31 -15.31
C GLN A 329 -2.76 4.72 -13.98
N ASP A 330 -2.83 3.41 -13.82
CA ASP A 330 -2.52 2.71 -12.56
C ASP A 330 -1.09 2.17 -12.59
N THR A 331 -0.14 2.89 -11.96
CA THR A 331 1.30 2.63 -12.12
C THR A 331 1.72 1.29 -11.51
N CYS A 332 1.28 0.99 -10.28
CA CYS A 332 1.56 -0.28 -9.62
C CYS A 332 0.51 -1.35 -9.93
N GLY A 333 -0.55 -1.04 -10.69
CA GLY A 333 -1.67 -1.94 -10.89
C GLY A 333 -2.45 -2.23 -9.59
N ILE A 334 -2.60 -1.22 -8.72
CA ILE A 334 -3.25 -1.33 -7.42
C ILE A 334 -4.72 -1.79 -7.54
N HIS A 335 -5.34 -1.61 -8.71
CA HIS A 335 -6.63 -2.21 -9.01
C HIS A 335 -6.63 -3.72 -8.79
N ASN A 336 -5.58 -4.40 -9.28
CA ASN A 336 -5.53 -5.86 -9.37
C ASN A 336 -5.07 -6.51 -8.06
N LEU A 337 -4.29 -5.78 -7.25
CA LEU A 337 -3.83 -6.26 -5.94
C LEU A 337 -4.73 -5.78 -4.79
N HIS A 338 -5.12 -4.50 -4.76
CA HIS A 338 -5.78 -3.91 -3.61
C HIS A 338 -7.26 -3.62 -3.83
N ALA A 339 -7.62 -2.80 -4.83
CA ALA A 339 -8.98 -2.30 -4.97
C ALA A 339 -9.99 -3.44 -5.19
N PHE A 340 -9.76 -4.26 -6.22
CA PHE A 340 -10.66 -5.34 -6.57
C PHE A 340 -10.58 -6.52 -5.59
N PRO A 341 -9.39 -7.05 -5.21
CA PRO A 341 -9.31 -8.09 -4.18
C PRO A 341 -9.85 -7.64 -2.82
N GLY A 342 -9.69 -6.37 -2.44
CA GLY A 342 -10.26 -5.82 -1.21
C GLY A 342 -11.78 -5.82 -1.22
N PHE A 343 -12.39 -5.43 -2.34
CA PHE A 343 -13.85 -5.54 -2.52
C PHE A 343 -14.32 -7.01 -2.52
N CYS A 344 -13.56 -7.92 -3.15
CA CYS A 344 -13.81 -9.36 -3.05
C CYS A 344 -13.71 -9.86 -1.60
N GLY A 345 -12.79 -9.31 -0.79
CA GLY A 345 -12.69 -9.65 0.62
C GLY A 345 -13.92 -9.26 1.44
N GLY A 346 -14.50 -8.09 1.15
CA GLY A 346 -15.80 -7.71 1.69
C GLY A 346 -16.92 -8.70 1.31
N ILE A 347 -16.95 -9.19 0.06
CA ILE A 347 -17.89 -10.22 -0.39
C ILE A 347 -17.66 -11.55 0.35
N ILE A 348 -16.40 -11.99 0.47
CA ILE A 348 -16.04 -13.24 1.16
C ILE A 348 -16.41 -13.15 2.64
N GLY A 349 -16.15 -12.01 3.29
CA GLY A 349 -16.55 -11.73 4.66
C GLY A 349 -18.07 -11.75 4.82
N ALA A 350 -18.80 -11.11 3.89
CA ALA A 350 -20.27 -11.13 3.89
C ALA A 350 -20.86 -12.54 3.78
N ILE A 351 -20.33 -13.36 2.87
CA ILE A 351 -20.76 -14.75 2.70
C ILE A 351 -20.45 -15.56 3.96
N THR A 352 -19.24 -15.41 4.51
CA THR A 352 -18.78 -16.17 5.69
C THR A 352 -19.56 -15.77 6.94
N ALA A 353 -19.89 -14.50 7.10
CA ALA A 353 -20.72 -13.99 8.18
C ALA A 353 -22.19 -14.44 8.03
N ALA A 354 -22.76 -14.38 6.83
CA ALA A 354 -24.12 -14.87 6.57
C ALA A 354 -24.28 -16.38 6.78
N ALA A 355 -23.21 -17.15 6.61
CA ALA A 355 -23.17 -18.59 6.84
C ALA A 355 -22.82 -18.97 8.29
N ALA A 356 -22.52 -18.00 9.16
CA ALA A 356 -22.14 -18.27 10.53
C ALA A 356 -23.30 -18.89 11.33
N SER A 357 -22.98 -19.91 12.12
CA SER A 357 -23.97 -20.65 12.92
C SER A 357 -23.34 -21.21 14.19
N GLU A 358 -24.17 -21.54 15.18
CA GLU A 358 -23.72 -22.22 16.41
C GLU A 358 -23.09 -23.60 16.11
N ALA A 359 -23.52 -24.28 15.05
CA ALA A 359 -22.94 -25.56 14.65
C ALA A 359 -21.47 -25.42 14.23
N THR A 360 -21.09 -24.27 13.66
CA THR A 360 -19.72 -24.01 13.20
C THR A 360 -18.86 -23.37 14.30
N TYR A 361 -19.40 -22.39 15.02
CA TYR A 361 -18.64 -21.57 15.98
C TYR A 361 -18.81 -22.00 17.44
N GLY A 362 -19.80 -22.84 17.76
CA GLY A 362 -20.16 -23.18 19.14
C GLY A 362 -20.44 -21.93 19.99
N SER A 363 -19.98 -21.96 21.23
CA SER A 363 -20.14 -20.84 22.18
C SER A 363 -19.37 -19.56 21.79
N ARG A 364 -18.51 -19.62 20.76
CA ARG A 364 -17.69 -18.47 20.31
C ARG A 364 -18.35 -17.65 19.21
N LEU A 365 -19.58 -18.00 18.80
CA LEU A 365 -20.28 -17.28 17.75
C LEU A 365 -20.44 -15.79 18.09
N HIS A 366 -20.95 -15.48 19.28
CA HIS A 366 -21.13 -14.10 19.76
C HIS A 366 -19.81 -13.38 20.06
N HIS A 367 -18.74 -14.12 20.36
CA HIS A 367 -17.40 -13.53 20.49
C HIS A 367 -16.85 -13.09 19.14
N THR A 368 -17.04 -13.90 18.10
CA THR A 368 -16.59 -13.55 16.75
C THR A 368 -17.49 -12.48 16.14
N PHE A 369 -18.80 -12.53 16.39
CA PHE A 369 -19.78 -11.59 15.86
C PHE A 369 -20.56 -10.89 17.00
N PRO A 370 -19.98 -9.85 17.63
CA PRO A 370 -20.62 -9.15 18.75
C PRO A 370 -21.96 -8.50 18.36
N SER A 371 -22.13 -8.13 17.09
CA SER A 371 -23.35 -7.51 16.56
C SER A 371 -24.45 -8.51 16.19
N LEU A 372 -24.26 -9.82 16.43
CA LEU A 372 -25.20 -10.86 16.03
C LEU A 372 -26.62 -10.65 16.60
N ASP A 373 -26.75 -10.16 17.83
CA ASP A 373 -28.06 -9.91 18.45
C ASP A 373 -28.82 -8.76 17.76
N LYS A 374 -28.08 -7.76 17.25
CA LYS A 374 -28.65 -6.63 16.50
C LYS A 374 -28.89 -6.99 15.02
N HIS A 375 -28.05 -7.86 14.48
CA HIS A 375 -28.02 -8.27 13.07
C HIS A 375 -28.03 -9.80 12.96
N PRO A 376 -29.16 -10.46 13.27
CA PRO A 376 -29.21 -11.92 13.31
C PRO A 376 -29.13 -12.57 11.92
N GLY A 377 -28.47 -13.72 11.87
CA GLY A 377 -28.41 -14.61 10.71
C GLY A 377 -27.90 -13.91 9.44
N ARG A 378 -28.69 -13.97 8.36
CA ARG A 378 -28.29 -13.43 7.05
C ARG A 378 -28.09 -11.90 7.05
N SER A 379 -28.68 -11.19 8.00
CA SER A 379 -28.54 -9.73 8.06
C SER A 379 -27.10 -9.31 8.38
N LEU A 380 -26.37 -10.10 9.16
CA LEU A 380 -24.95 -9.89 9.46
C LEU A 380 -24.10 -9.78 8.16
N GLY A 381 -24.27 -10.71 7.22
CA GLY A 381 -23.61 -10.63 5.92
C GLY A 381 -24.08 -9.45 5.07
N GLY A 382 -25.34 -9.03 5.22
CA GLY A 382 -25.85 -7.81 4.59
C GLY A 382 -25.11 -6.55 5.06
N PHE A 383 -24.85 -6.43 6.36
CA PHE A 383 -24.07 -5.32 6.93
C PHE A 383 -22.60 -5.36 6.50
N GLN A 384 -21.96 -6.53 6.47
CA GLN A 384 -20.61 -6.69 5.88
C GLN A 384 -20.57 -6.18 4.43
N MET A 385 -21.54 -6.58 3.60
CA MET A 385 -21.61 -6.14 2.21
C MET A 385 -21.86 -4.64 2.10
N ALA A 386 -22.71 -4.08 2.97
CA ALA A 386 -22.92 -2.63 3.04
C ALA A 386 -21.61 -1.90 3.38
N GLY A 387 -20.81 -2.41 4.32
CA GLY A 387 -19.46 -1.89 4.62
C GLY A 387 -18.56 -1.85 3.39
N ALA A 388 -18.51 -2.94 2.61
CA ALA A 388 -17.71 -3.00 1.38
C ALA A 388 -18.16 -1.95 0.33
N VAL A 389 -19.48 -1.75 0.18
CA VAL A 389 -20.03 -0.73 -0.73
C VAL A 389 -19.73 0.68 -0.22
N VAL A 390 -19.85 0.94 1.08
CA VAL A 390 -19.52 2.23 1.68
C VAL A 390 -18.05 2.56 1.46
N SER A 391 -17.13 1.64 1.74
CA SER A 391 -15.69 1.83 1.46
C SER A 391 -15.41 2.15 -0.01
N LEU A 392 -16.02 1.43 -0.94
CA LEU A 392 -15.88 1.67 -2.38
C LEU A 392 -16.38 3.07 -2.76
N CYS A 393 -17.56 3.47 -2.28
CA CYS A 393 -18.14 4.78 -2.55
C CYS A 393 -17.32 5.91 -1.93
N MET A 394 -16.89 5.78 -0.67
CA MET A 394 -16.04 6.74 0.02
C MET A 394 -14.70 6.91 -0.69
N GLY A 395 -14.09 5.82 -1.14
CA GLY A 395 -12.86 5.85 -1.94
C GLY A 395 -13.05 6.61 -3.25
N LEU A 396 -14.06 6.25 -4.05
CA LEU A 396 -14.31 6.88 -5.35
C LEU A 396 -14.64 8.38 -5.23
N VAL A 397 -15.56 8.75 -4.33
CA VAL A 397 -15.98 10.14 -4.13
C VAL A 397 -14.85 10.96 -3.54
N GLY A 398 -14.23 10.47 -2.45
CA GLY A 398 -13.11 11.13 -1.79
C GLY A 398 -11.92 11.35 -2.72
N GLY A 399 -11.51 10.30 -3.44
CA GLY A 399 -10.40 10.37 -4.38
C GLY A 399 -10.67 11.29 -5.56
N THR A 400 -11.92 11.38 -6.02
CA THR A 400 -12.32 12.35 -7.05
C THR A 400 -12.18 13.79 -6.55
N LEU A 401 -12.71 14.08 -5.36
CA LEU A 401 -12.64 15.41 -4.75
C LEU A 401 -11.20 15.85 -4.50
N VAL A 402 -10.39 14.98 -3.91
CA VAL A 402 -8.97 15.28 -3.65
C VAL A 402 -8.19 15.36 -4.96
N GLY A 403 -8.48 14.50 -5.94
CA GLY A 403 -7.88 14.58 -7.28
C GLY A 403 -8.10 15.95 -7.94
N ILE A 404 -9.27 16.58 -7.73
CA ILE A 404 -9.55 17.94 -8.23
C ILE A 404 -8.63 18.96 -7.55
N VAL A 405 -8.44 18.86 -6.23
CA VAL A 405 -7.51 19.72 -5.48
C VAL A 405 -6.07 19.54 -5.98
N LEU A 406 -5.63 18.29 -6.18
CA LEU A 406 -4.29 17.97 -6.64
C LEU A 406 -4.03 18.37 -8.10
N LYS A 407 -5.08 18.61 -8.90
CA LYS A 407 -4.98 19.05 -10.29
C LYS A 407 -4.62 20.54 -10.42
N ILE A 408 -4.77 21.32 -9.36
CA ILE A 408 -4.42 22.74 -9.36
C ILE A 408 -2.90 22.88 -9.62
N PRO A 409 -2.45 23.70 -10.59
CA PRO A 409 -1.06 23.72 -11.05
C PRO A 409 -0.12 24.52 -10.14
N ILE A 410 -0.23 24.35 -8.81
CA ILE A 410 0.58 25.05 -7.80
C ILE A 410 1.46 24.09 -6.99
N TRP A 411 1.35 22.79 -7.22
CA TRP A 411 1.99 21.77 -6.39
C TRP A 411 3.35 21.30 -6.92
N GLY A 412 3.90 21.94 -7.95
CA GLY A 412 5.23 21.59 -8.49
C GLY A 412 5.27 20.21 -9.16
N ALA A 413 4.17 19.77 -9.78
CA ALA A 413 4.14 18.54 -10.56
C ALA A 413 5.00 18.65 -11.83
N THR A 414 5.64 17.57 -12.24
CA THR A 414 6.40 17.50 -13.49
C THR A 414 5.51 17.52 -14.73
N ASN A 415 6.10 17.89 -15.86
CA ASN A 415 5.49 17.69 -17.18
C ASN A 415 5.43 16.20 -17.54
N ASP A 416 4.63 15.85 -18.55
CA ASP A 416 4.43 14.45 -18.95
C ASP A 416 5.75 13.77 -19.37
N GLU A 417 6.69 14.49 -20.02
CA GLU A 417 8.00 13.95 -20.46
C GLU A 417 8.97 13.65 -19.30
N ASP A 418 8.73 14.27 -18.14
CA ASP A 418 9.57 14.21 -16.95
C ASP A 418 8.96 13.32 -15.85
N CYS A 419 7.89 12.58 -16.17
CA CYS A 419 7.34 11.57 -15.26
C CYS A 419 8.31 10.38 -15.11
N TYR A 420 8.22 9.71 -13.95
CA TYR A 420 9.03 8.53 -13.60
C TYR A 420 10.54 8.81 -13.63
N GLU A 421 10.96 9.99 -13.15
CA GLU A 421 12.36 10.44 -13.12
C GLU A 421 12.74 11.06 -11.77
N ASP A 422 13.72 10.47 -11.08
CA ASP A 422 14.23 10.95 -9.80
C ASP A 422 14.93 12.31 -9.91
N LYS A 423 15.61 12.58 -11.04
CA LYS A 423 16.29 13.87 -11.31
C LYS A 423 15.36 15.09 -11.18
N ALA A 424 14.04 14.89 -11.22
CA ALA A 424 13.07 15.96 -11.02
C ALA A 424 13.04 16.53 -9.59
N TYR A 425 13.35 15.72 -8.58
CA TYR A 425 13.22 16.09 -7.17
C TYR A 425 14.44 15.75 -6.31
N TRP A 426 15.39 14.99 -6.85
CA TRP A 426 16.57 14.51 -6.13
C TRP A 426 17.86 14.98 -6.79
N GLU A 427 18.84 15.28 -5.95
CA GLU A 427 20.24 15.24 -6.37
C GLU A 427 20.61 13.77 -6.58
N VAL A 428 20.90 13.39 -7.83
CA VAL A 428 21.27 12.03 -8.17
C VAL A 428 22.79 11.93 -8.34
N PRO A 429 23.41 10.79 -8.00
CA PRO A 429 24.83 10.56 -8.28
C PRO A 429 25.14 10.79 -9.77
N GLU A 430 26.28 11.41 -10.06
CA GLU A 430 26.75 11.55 -11.44
C GLU A 430 26.94 10.15 -12.06
N GLU A 431 26.44 9.96 -13.28
CA GLU A 431 26.59 8.68 -13.99
C GLU A 431 28.08 8.48 -14.35
N GLU A 432 28.81 7.67 -13.57
CA GLU A 432 30.22 7.27 -13.80
C GLU A 432 30.49 6.66 -15.20
N VAL A 433 29.43 6.28 -15.92
CA VAL A 433 29.50 5.49 -17.16
C VAL A 433 30.06 6.27 -18.35
N THR A 434 30.05 7.61 -18.33
CA THR A 434 30.58 8.40 -19.47
C THR A 434 32.10 8.59 -19.41
N LEU A 435 32.73 8.50 -18.23
CA LEU A 435 34.18 8.67 -18.10
C LEU A 435 34.93 7.43 -18.60
N ILE A 436 34.45 6.22 -18.30
CA ILE A 436 35.14 4.99 -18.71
C ILE A 436 35.13 4.84 -20.24
N HIS A 437 34.00 5.05 -20.91
CA HIS A 437 33.94 4.96 -22.38
C HIS A 437 34.74 6.07 -23.09
N THR A 438 34.83 7.26 -22.50
CA THR A 438 35.60 8.37 -23.08
C THR A 438 37.10 8.17 -22.86
N VAL A 439 37.50 7.60 -21.71
CA VAL A 439 38.90 7.24 -21.41
C VAL A 439 39.33 6.06 -22.28
N THR A 440 38.59 4.95 -22.32
CA THR A 440 38.95 3.80 -23.18
C THR A 440 38.96 4.15 -24.66
N ARG A 441 38.06 5.02 -25.14
CA ARG A 441 38.08 5.47 -26.55
C ARG A 441 39.24 6.42 -26.85
N LYS A 442 39.66 7.25 -25.88
CA LYS A 442 40.86 8.09 -26.02
C LYS A 442 42.15 7.28 -25.90
N GLU A 443 42.18 6.23 -25.09
CA GLU A 443 43.31 5.32 -24.96
C GLU A 443 43.45 4.43 -26.20
N GLN A 444 42.34 3.85 -26.71
CA GLN A 444 42.34 3.11 -27.98
C GLN A 444 42.74 3.99 -29.16
N ALA A 445 42.25 5.24 -29.22
CA ALA A 445 42.66 6.17 -30.27
C ALA A 445 44.15 6.54 -30.18
N LYS A 446 44.73 6.62 -28.97
CA LYS A 446 46.17 6.85 -28.77
C LYS A 446 47.01 5.65 -29.19
N GLU A 447 46.58 4.44 -28.84
CA GLU A 447 47.24 3.19 -29.27
C GLU A 447 47.19 3.02 -30.80
N GLU A 448 46.05 3.30 -31.45
CA GLU A 448 45.95 3.25 -32.90
C GLU A 448 46.90 4.25 -33.58
N THR A 449 47.02 5.50 -33.11
CA THR A 449 48.01 6.46 -33.66
C THR A 449 49.46 6.04 -33.45
N ALA A 450 49.79 5.38 -32.32
CA ALA A 450 51.15 4.93 -32.04
C ALA A 450 51.59 3.75 -32.94
N VAL A 451 50.63 2.92 -33.39
CA VAL A 451 50.91 1.80 -34.29
C VAL A 451 51.19 2.27 -35.73
N TYR A 452 50.57 3.37 -36.18
CA TYR A 452 50.82 3.93 -37.52
C TYR A 452 52.13 4.74 -37.64
N GLU A 453 52.73 5.19 -36.53
CA GLU A 453 54.01 5.92 -36.56
C GLU A 453 55.25 5.00 -36.57
N LEU A 454 55.08 3.68 -36.47
CA LEU A 454 56.18 2.71 -36.36
C LEU A 454 56.45 1.89 -37.63
N GLU A 455 55.79 2.16 -38.76
CA GLU A 455 56.18 1.54 -40.04
C GLU A 455 57.52 2.13 -40.55
N PRO A 456 58.60 1.33 -40.65
CA PRO A 456 59.85 1.80 -41.22
C PRO A 456 59.67 1.98 -42.72
N GLN A 457 59.86 3.20 -43.22
CA GLN A 457 60.01 3.43 -44.65
C GLN A 457 61.29 2.75 -45.15
N ILE A 458 61.14 1.65 -45.88
CA ILE A 458 62.22 0.98 -46.59
C ILE A 458 62.53 1.80 -47.86
N PRO A 459 63.75 2.34 -48.04
CA PRO A 459 64.13 3.02 -49.26
C PRO A 459 64.47 2.00 -50.37
N ALA A 460 64.25 2.45 -51.61
CA ALA A 460 64.24 1.72 -52.89
C ALA A 460 65.41 0.77 -53.18
#